data_AF-A0A0A1VPE4-F1
#
_entry.id   AF-A0A0A1VPE4-F1
#
_cell.length_a   1.000
_cell.length_b   1.000
_cell.length_c   1.000
_cell.angle_alpha   90.00
_cell.angle_beta   90.00
_cell.angle_gamma   90.00
#
_symmetry.space_group_name_H-M   'P 1'
#
loop_
_entity.id
_entity.type
_entity.pdbx_description
1 polymer ?
#
loop_
_entity_poly.entity_id
_entity_poly.type
_entity_poly.pdbx_seq_one_letter_code
_entity_poly.pdbx_strand_id
1 'polypeptide(L)'
;MESSFKFTRHLHNGDPLTSRTVNAPPGRPQGGQPPFTWKESAIDALEYDGATAIRSWDLPTVFWFLEGYNGWGYRTGLGRDTTPPCRSAYIYSGTNHYIKGKYVSDGVFDPNAVSAQVGCMAQLKELENRGLIRLSPSAIEDDPNQVGSVASWQNILNGCGYFPVLTICGEMDEETVSMTKKFQKDLGLEETGKVDLITWRAGLNHAKLPGWSNITPIVVGHGAIIEPRTVTQKLYNFYSKPNNYDKVYADVMRWYGTTTNACVAFVTSALRLSGYTIPKEDHGYGNISLNTSALSHYLQDEKGWEKSTNVNDLLPGDVVLTVGGQFGQDRDGVLIPNHVYMFAGWSDRANHIAWVIDNQGKYRHTRHTNAIPGGKSAFAYFLRA
;
A
#
# COMPACT_ATOMS: atom_id res chain seq x y z
N MET A 1 8.52 4.02 -32.91
CA MET A 1 9.98 3.75 -33.05
C MET A 1 10.23 2.25 -33.12
N GLU A 2 11.48 1.88 -33.36
CA GLU A 2 12.12 0.60 -33.78
C GLU A 2 11.57 -0.11 -35.00
N SER A 3 10.28 -0.36 -35.06
CA SER A 3 9.68 -1.02 -36.22
C SER A 3 8.78 -0.10 -37.05
N SER A 4 8.62 1.17 -36.66
CA SER A 4 7.69 2.11 -37.32
C SER A 4 6.27 1.51 -37.47
N PHE A 5 5.77 0.86 -36.42
CA PHE A 5 4.49 0.11 -36.39
C PHE A 5 4.42 -1.07 -37.37
N LYS A 6 5.56 -1.58 -37.86
CA LYS A 6 5.60 -2.79 -38.70
C LYS A 6 5.61 -4.03 -37.81
N PHE A 7 4.45 -4.67 -37.72
CA PHE A 7 4.28 -5.95 -37.01
C PHE A 7 4.95 -7.15 -37.71
N THR A 8 5.71 -6.92 -38.78
CA THR A 8 6.55 -7.91 -39.47
C THR A 8 8.03 -7.84 -39.08
N ARG A 9 8.36 -7.02 -38.08
CA ARG A 9 9.73 -6.75 -37.61
C ARG A 9 9.85 -6.90 -36.10
N HIS A 10 11.06 -7.24 -35.65
CA HIS A 10 11.41 -7.34 -34.24
C HIS A 10 11.22 -5.99 -33.53
N LEU A 11 10.61 -6.02 -32.35
CA LEU A 11 10.45 -4.84 -31.51
C LEU A 11 11.80 -4.28 -31.03
N HIS A 12 12.78 -5.17 -30.82
CA HIS A 12 14.15 -4.86 -30.43
C HIS A 12 14.79 -3.72 -31.23
N ASN A 13 14.81 -3.86 -32.57
CA ASN A 13 15.64 -3.02 -33.43
C ASN A 13 15.14 -2.94 -34.89
N GLY A 14 13.95 -3.48 -35.17
CA GLY A 14 13.35 -3.42 -36.50
C GLY A 14 13.84 -4.46 -37.52
N ASP A 15 14.68 -5.43 -37.14
CA ASP A 15 15.06 -6.53 -38.03
C ASP A 15 13.84 -7.38 -38.45
N PRO A 16 13.84 -8.04 -39.62
CA PRO A 16 12.73 -8.89 -40.06
C PRO A 16 12.52 -10.11 -39.14
N LEU A 17 11.25 -10.46 -38.85
CA LEU A 17 10.90 -11.62 -38.02
C LEU A 17 11.27 -12.99 -38.63
N THR A 18 11.76 -13.02 -39.88
CA THR A 18 12.15 -14.23 -40.62
C THR A 18 13.48 -14.83 -40.16
N SER A 19 14.23 -14.14 -39.32
CA SER A 19 15.49 -14.59 -38.75
C SER A 19 15.64 -14.05 -37.33
N ARG A 20 16.73 -14.37 -36.63
CA ARG A 20 17.07 -13.63 -35.40
C ARG A 20 17.62 -12.25 -35.75
N THR A 21 17.62 -11.34 -34.78
CA THR A 21 18.25 -10.03 -34.90
C THR A 21 19.74 -10.16 -35.24
N VAL A 22 20.21 -9.34 -36.16
CA VAL A 22 21.62 -9.17 -36.50
C VAL A 22 22.13 -7.85 -35.94
N ASN A 23 21.28 -6.82 -35.96
CA ASN A 23 21.56 -5.55 -35.30
C ASN A 23 21.47 -5.71 -33.77
N ALA A 24 22.03 -4.74 -33.03
CA ALA A 24 22.00 -4.78 -31.57
C ALA A 24 20.55 -4.66 -31.05
N PRO A 25 20.15 -5.45 -30.03
CA PRO A 25 20.85 -6.61 -29.47
C PRO A 25 20.83 -7.81 -30.45
N PRO A 26 21.98 -8.42 -30.79
CA PRO A 26 22.02 -9.50 -31.78
C PRO A 26 21.56 -10.85 -31.19
N GLY A 27 21.08 -11.74 -32.05
CA GLY A 27 20.73 -13.12 -31.70
C GLY A 27 19.40 -13.27 -30.94
N ARG A 28 18.51 -12.27 -31.01
CA ARG A 28 17.19 -12.27 -30.36
C ARG A 28 16.06 -12.66 -31.33
N PRO A 29 14.95 -13.24 -30.86
CA PRO A 29 14.71 -13.79 -29.53
C PRO A 29 15.69 -14.92 -29.16
N GLN A 30 15.90 -15.24 -27.88
CA GLN A 30 16.77 -16.36 -27.49
C GLN A 30 16.08 -17.72 -27.63
N GLY A 31 14.81 -17.81 -27.23
CA GLY A 31 13.98 -19.01 -27.38
C GLY A 31 13.32 -19.14 -28.77
N GLY A 32 12.91 -20.37 -29.12
CA GLY A 32 12.15 -20.65 -30.36
C GLY A 32 13.01 -20.74 -31.63
N GLN A 33 12.36 -20.86 -32.78
CA GLN A 33 12.98 -20.86 -34.12
C GLN A 33 12.22 -19.93 -35.08
N PRO A 34 12.91 -19.22 -35.98
CA PRO A 34 12.25 -18.35 -36.96
C PRO A 34 11.45 -19.16 -38.00
N PRO A 35 10.46 -18.54 -38.67
CA PRO A 35 10.01 -17.15 -38.48
C PRO A 35 9.27 -16.98 -37.15
N PHE A 36 9.54 -15.86 -36.47
CA PHE A 36 8.88 -15.52 -35.21
C PHE A 36 7.57 -14.79 -35.45
N THR A 37 6.62 -14.93 -34.54
CA THR A 37 5.50 -13.98 -34.45
C THR A 37 5.97 -12.67 -33.83
N TRP A 38 5.25 -11.59 -34.14
CA TRP A 38 5.53 -10.29 -33.50
C TRP A 38 5.42 -10.38 -31.97
N LYS A 39 4.43 -11.12 -31.47
CA LYS A 39 4.18 -11.28 -30.03
C LYS A 39 5.35 -11.97 -29.33
N GLU A 40 5.88 -13.06 -29.88
CA GLU A 40 7.04 -13.75 -29.32
C GLU A 40 8.26 -12.83 -29.26
N SER A 41 8.51 -12.08 -30.34
CA SER A 41 9.60 -11.10 -30.36
C SER A 41 9.39 -9.94 -29.40
N ALA A 42 8.15 -9.46 -29.24
CA ALA A 42 7.85 -8.33 -28.37
C ALA A 42 8.02 -8.71 -26.89
N ILE A 43 7.64 -9.94 -26.51
CA ILE A 43 7.85 -10.44 -25.14
C ILE A 43 9.36 -10.51 -24.83
N ASP A 44 10.16 -11.16 -25.68
CA ASP A 44 11.61 -11.26 -25.47
C ASP A 44 12.28 -9.86 -25.42
N ALA A 45 11.79 -8.89 -26.20
CA ALA A 45 12.29 -7.51 -26.18
C ALA A 45 11.96 -6.78 -24.88
N LEU A 46 10.70 -6.84 -24.43
CA LEU A 46 10.28 -6.21 -23.18
C LEU A 46 10.94 -6.86 -21.96
N GLU A 47 11.16 -8.17 -21.99
CA GLU A 47 11.92 -8.87 -20.94
C GLU A 47 13.40 -8.46 -20.93
N TYR A 48 14.03 -8.36 -22.11
CA TYR A 48 15.42 -7.93 -22.25
C TYR A 48 15.64 -6.52 -21.69
N ASP A 49 14.74 -5.59 -21.97
CA ASP A 49 14.79 -4.20 -21.48
C ASP A 49 14.25 -4.02 -20.04
N GLY A 50 13.96 -5.12 -19.35
CA GLY A 50 13.61 -5.11 -17.92
C GLY A 50 12.20 -4.64 -17.60
N ALA A 51 11.28 -4.65 -18.57
CA ALA A 51 9.89 -4.24 -18.37
C ALA A 51 9.17 -5.10 -17.30
N THR A 52 9.56 -6.37 -17.15
CA THR A 52 8.98 -7.29 -16.16
C THR A 52 9.36 -6.97 -14.71
N ALA A 53 10.43 -6.20 -14.50
CA ALA A 53 10.83 -5.72 -13.18
C ALA A 53 10.06 -4.46 -12.74
N ILE A 54 9.35 -3.80 -13.66
CA ILE A 54 8.60 -2.57 -13.39
C ILE A 54 7.31 -2.93 -12.63
N ARG A 55 7.15 -2.33 -11.45
CA ARG A 55 6.01 -2.58 -10.55
C ARG A 55 4.86 -1.60 -10.71
N SER A 56 5.12 -0.43 -11.29
CA SER A 56 4.13 0.61 -11.55
C SER A 56 4.45 1.30 -12.87
N TRP A 57 3.42 1.56 -13.69
CA TRP A 57 3.52 2.25 -14.98
C TRP A 57 2.93 3.65 -14.90
N ASP A 58 3.32 4.42 -13.87
CA ASP A 58 3.01 5.84 -13.81
C ASP A 58 3.69 6.62 -14.95
N LEU A 59 3.19 7.81 -15.25
CA LEU A 59 3.66 8.61 -16.38
C LEU A 59 5.19 8.88 -16.35
N PRO A 60 5.81 9.21 -15.19
CA PRO A 60 7.27 9.30 -15.09
C PRO A 60 7.98 7.99 -15.44
N THR A 61 7.48 6.84 -14.97
CA THR A 61 8.07 5.52 -15.23
C THR A 61 7.92 5.11 -16.69
N VAL A 62 6.77 5.38 -17.31
CA VAL A 62 6.54 5.15 -18.75
C VAL A 62 7.55 5.96 -19.57
N PHE A 63 7.70 7.26 -19.29
CA PHE A 63 8.65 8.09 -20.04
C PHE A 63 10.11 7.70 -19.77
N TRP A 64 10.43 7.31 -18.53
CA TRP A 64 11.75 6.76 -18.20
C TRP A 64 12.02 5.51 -19.04
N PHE A 65 11.14 4.51 -18.98
CA PHE A 65 11.30 3.27 -19.74
C PHE A 65 11.42 3.52 -21.24
N LEU A 66 10.51 4.31 -21.84
CA LEU A 66 10.51 4.56 -23.28
C LEU A 66 11.73 5.33 -23.78
N GLU A 67 12.28 6.23 -22.96
CA GLU A 67 13.53 6.91 -23.28
C GLU A 67 14.72 5.94 -23.17
N GLY A 68 14.78 5.18 -22.08
CA GLY A 68 15.82 4.16 -21.85
C GLY A 68 15.85 3.08 -22.93
N TYR A 69 14.68 2.70 -23.46
CA TYR A 69 14.52 1.73 -24.54
C TYR A 69 15.32 2.10 -25.80
N ASN A 70 15.50 3.40 -26.07
CA ASN A 70 16.27 3.92 -27.21
C ASN A 70 17.63 4.52 -26.77
N GLY A 71 17.91 4.51 -25.47
CA GLY A 71 19.16 5.00 -24.88
C GLY A 71 19.07 6.37 -24.18
N TRP A 72 19.94 6.54 -23.18
CA TRP A 72 19.94 7.66 -22.23
C TRP A 72 20.72 8.91 -22.67
N GLY A 73 21.17 8.98 -23.92
CA GLY A 73 22.11 10.01 -24.39
C GLY A 73 21.66 11.47 -24.21
N TYR A 74 20.35 11.72 -24.11
CA TYR A 74 19.80 13.07 -23.88
C TYR A 74 19.86 13.54 -22.42
N ARG A 75 20.07 12.64 -21.45
CA ARG A 75 20.02 12.94 -20.00
C ARG A 75 21.38 13.28 -19.40
N THR A 76 22.46 12.84 -20.04
CA THR A 76 23.80 12.88 -19.44
C THR A 76 24.88 13.17 -20.48
N GLY A 77 25.58 14.30 -20.31
CA GLY A 77 26.93 14.50 -20.83
C GLY A 77 27.95 13.64 -20.06
N LEU A 78 27.82 12.31 -20.12
CA LEU A 78 28.73 11.36 -19.47
C LEU A 78 30.00 11.19 -20.33
N GLY A 79 30.83 12.24 -20.39
CA GLY A 79 32.28 12.16 -20.64
C GLY A 79 32.80 11.55 -21.96
N ARG A 80 31.93 11.03 -22.85
CA ARG A 80 32.28 10.55 -24.20
C ARG A 80 31.45 11.19 -25.30
N ASP A 81 30.33 11.81 -24.95
CA ASP A 81 29.39 12.38 -25.90
C ASP A 81 29.06 13.82 -25.51
N THR A 82 29.11 14.72 -26.49
CA THR A 82 29.12 16.19 -26.29
C THR A 82 27.71 16.79 -26.14
N THR A 83 26.68 15.94 -25.99
CA THR A 83 25.27 16.30 -25.95
C THR A 83 24.93 17.12 -24.70
N PRO A 84 24.56 18.41 -24.84
CA PRO A 84 23.99 19.16 -23.73
C PRO A 84 22.67 18.52 -23.30
N PRO A 85 22.35 18.47 -21.99
CA PRO A 85 21.06 17.96 -21.53
C PRO A 85 19.92 18.66 -22.27
N CYS A 86 19.13 17.89 -23.01
CA CYS A 86 18.04 18.41 -23.81
C CYS A 86 16.85 17.44 -23.81
N ARG A 87 15.68 17.94 -24.23
CA ARG A 87 14.48 17.10 -24.29
C ARG A 87 14.65 16.05 -25.38
N SER A 88 14.59 14.78 -24.99
CA SER A 88 14.72 13.66 -25.89
C SER A 88 13.73 13.73 -27.05
N ALA A 89 14.26 13.64 -28.28
CA ALA A 89 13.43 13.54 -29.47
C ALA A 89 12.50 12.30 -29.41
N TYR A 90 12.93 11.23 -28.73
CA TYR A 90 12.15 10.00 -28.56
C TYR A 90 10.86 10.24 -27.78
N ILE A 91 10.89 11.16 -26.81
CA ILE A 91 9.75 11.48 -25.97
C ILE A 91 8.95 12.66 -26.53
N TYR A 92 9.64 13.77 -26.84
CA TYR A 92 8.99 15.07 -27.02
C TYR A 92 8.79 15.49 -28.48
N SER A 93 9.38 14.80 -29.47
CA SER A 93 9.24 15.21 -30.88
C SER A 93 7.76 15.30 -31.31
N GLY A 94 7.41 16.33 -32.07
CA GLY A 94 6.02 16.61 -32.46
C GLY A 94 5.16 17.29 -31.39
N THR A 95 5.75 17.70 -30.25
CA THR A 95 5.10 18.53 -29.23
C THR A 95 5.66 19.96 -29.25
N ASN A 96 4.97 20.89 -28.58
CA ASN A 96 5.48 22.25 -28.32
C ASN A 96 6.70 22.29 -27.36
N HIS A 97 7.11 21.15 -26.80
CA HIS A 97 8.26 21.06 -25.91
C HIS A 97 9.56 20.71 -26.66
N TYR A 98 9.50 20.27 -27.91
CA TYR A 98 10.67 19.91 -28.73
C TYR A 98 10.85 20.88 -29.90
N ILE A 99 12.09 21.27 -30.18
CA ILE A 99 12.44 22.16 -31.30
C ILE A 99 13.37 21.44 -32.29
N LYS A 100 14.53 20.98 -31.81
CA LYS A 100 15.57 20.29 -32.59
C LYS A 100 16.57 19.61 -31.66
N GLY A 101 17.49 18.84 -32.22
CA GLY A 101 18.46 18.02 -31.50
C GLY A 101 18.03 16.57 -31.51
N LYS A 102 18.81 15.68 -32.13
CA LYS A 102 18.56 14.23 -32.05
C LYS A 102 19.81 13.40 -32.31
N TYR A 103 19.78 12.15 -31.88
CA TYR A 103 20.68 11.13 -32.37
C TYR A 103 20.31 10.75 -33.81
N VAL A 104 21.23 10.96 -34.75
CA VAL A 104 21.03 10.62 -36.19
C VAL A 104 21.51 9.21 -36.51
N SER A 105 22.39 8.67 -35.67
CA SER A 105 22.83 7.28 -35.62
C SER A 105 23.34 6.97 -34.21
N ASP A 106 23.65 5.70 -33.94
CA ASP A 106 24.16 5.26 -32.64
C ASP A 106 25.36 6.10 -32.19
N GLY A 107 25.20 6.76 -31.04
CA GLY A 107 26.23 7.61 -30.44
C GLY A 107 26.55 8.90 -31.19
N VAL A 108 25.78 9.28 -32.23
CA VAL A 108 26.00 10.52 -33.00
C VAL A 108 24.84 11.49 -32.80
N PHE A 109 25.03 12.47 -31.92
CA PHE A 109 24.08 13.54 -31.69
C PHE A 109 24.30 14.73 -32.64
N ASP A 110 23.24 15.18 -33.30
CA ASP A 110 23.21 16.42 -34.07
C ASP A 110 22.28 17.43 -33.38
N PRO A 111 22.80 18.55 -32.84
CA PRO A 111 22.01 19.58 -32.16
C PRO A 111 21.06 20.36 -33.09
N ASN A 112 21.26 20.27 -34.41
CA ASN A 112 20.47 20.98 -35.41
C ASN A 112 19.48 20.10 -36.15
N ALA A 113 19.65 18.78 -36.12
CA ALA A 113 18.72 17.86 -36.75
C ALA A 113 17.34 17.90 -36.07
N VAL A 114 16.29 17.92 -36.89
CA VAL A 114 14.90 17.82 -36.44
C VAL A 114 14.41 16.39 -36.66
N SER A 115 13.72 15.83 -35.67
CA SER A 115 13.09 14.52 -35.83
C SER A 115 11.80 14.64 -36.65
N ALA A 116 11.71 13.89 -37.74
CA ALA A 116 10.45 13.69 -38.46
C ALA A 116 9.56 12.62 -37.79
N GLN A 117 10.12 11.85 -36.85
CA GLN A 117 9.37 10.86 -36.11
C GLN A 117 8.68 11.54 -34.92
N VAL A 118 7.40 11.25 -34.73
CA VAL A 118 6.64 11.72 -33.56
C VAL A 118 7.12 10.98 -32.32
N GLY A 119 7.40 11.71 -31.24
CA GLY A 119 7.81 11.16 -29.96
C GLY A 119 6.65 10.48 -29.23
N CYS A 120 6.98 9.66 -28.24
CA CYS A 120 6.00 8.87 -27.50
C CYS A 120 4.99 9.72 -26.74
N MET A 121 5.34 10.92 -26.27
CA MET A 121 4.42 11.78 -25.49
C MET A 121 3.16 12.13 -26.29
N ALA A 122 3.32 12.59 -27.53
CA ALA A 122 2.19 12.95 -28.38
C ALA A 122 1.34 11.72 -28.74
N GLN A 123 1.97 10.59 -29.03
CA GLN A 123 1.28 9.33 -29.34
C GLN A 123 0.45 8.84 -28.15
N LEU A 124 1.06 8.81 -26.97
CA LEU A 124 0.42 8.41 -25.72
C LEU A 124 -0.77 9.35 -25.43
N LYS A 125 -0.59 10.67 -25.54
CA LYS A 125 -1.69 11.62 -25.33
C LYS A 125 -2.86 11.39 -26.28
N GLU A 126 -2.59 11.06 -27.54
CA GLU A 126 -3.64 10.74 -28.51
C GLU A 126 -4.38 9.44 -28.17
N LEU A 127 -3.65 8.41 -27.75
CA LEU A 127 -4.28 7.16 -27.27
C LEU A 127 -5.16 7.42 -26.04
N GLU A 128 -4.76 8.31 -25.14
CA GLU A 128 -5.58 8.75 -24.00
C GLU A 128 -6.82 9.53 -24.45
N ASN A 129 -6.68 10.49 -25.36
CA ASN A 129 -7.81 11.25 -25.91
C ASN A 129 -8.85 10.35 -26.59
N ARG A 130 -8.39 9.26 -27.21
CA ARG A 130 -9.24 8.23 -27.84
C ARG A 130 -9.82 7.23 -26.84
N GLY A 131 -9.50 7.36 -25.55
CA GLY A 131 -9.94 6.46 -24.48
C GLY A 131 -9.36 5.04 -24.58
N LEU A 132 -8.27 4.85 -25.34
CA LEU A 132 -7.64 3.54 -25.53
C LEU A 132 -6.67 3.20 -24.40
N ILE A 133 -6.11 4.23 -23.76
CA ILE A 133 -5.27 4.13 -22.57
C ILE A 133 -5.64 5.26 -21.61
N ARG A 134 -5.10 5.22 -20.39
CA ARG A 134 -5.22 6.31 -19.41
C ARG A 134 -3.83 6.60 -18.85
N LEU A 135 -3.37 7.86 -18.89
CA LEU A 135 -1.98 8.25 -18.61
C LEU A 135 -1.82 9.19 -17.42
N SER A 136 -2.92 9.70 -16.90
CA SER A 136 -2.95 10.66 -15.80
C SER A 136 -2.77 9.96 -14.44
N PRO A 137 -2.20 10.63 -13.43
CA PRO A 137 -2.30 10.22 -12.02
C PRO A 137 -3.76 9.99 -11.58
N SER A 138 -4.69 10.68 -12.24
CA SER A 138 -6.14 10.54 -12.10
C SER A 138 -6.67 9.16 -12.51
N ALA A 139 -5.93 8.39 -13.30
CA ALA A 139 -6.28 7.01 -13.63
C ALA A 139 -5.91 6.01 -12.53
N ILE A 140 -5.05 6.41 -11.58
CA ILE A 140 -4.79 5.64 -10.37
C ILE A 140 -5.87 5.97 -9.32
N GLU A 141 -6.52 7.15 -9.38
CA GLU A 141 -7.61 7.53 -8.48
C GLU A 141 -8.90 6.72 -8.69
N ASP A 142 -9.14 6.18 -9.91
CA ASP A 142 -10.36 5.42 -10.23
C ASP A 142 -10.27 3.91 -9.91
N ASP A 143 -9.06 3.36 -9.72
CA ASP A 143 -8.88 2.00 -9.18
C ASP A 143 -8.39 2.09 -7.74
N PRO A 144 -9.30 1.99 -6.76
CA PRO A 144 -8.93 2.09 -5.36
C PRO A 144 -7.85 1.10 -4.93
N ASN A 145 -7.69 -0.01 -5.66
CA ASN A 145 -6.76 -1.10 -5.34
C ASN A 145 -5.37 -0.97 -6.01
N GLN A 146 -5.10 0.08 -6.80
CA GLN A 146 -3.79 0.29 -7.42
C GLN A 146 -2.86 1.18 -6.59
N VAL A 147 -1.59 0.77 -6.51
CA VAL A 147 -0.49 1.55 -5.94
C VAL A 147 -0.37 2.89 -6.66
N GLY A 148 -0.53 3.99 -5.92
CA GLY A 148 -0.52 5.36 -6.44
C GLY A 148 -1.87 6.10 -6.35
N SER A 149 -2.95 5.40 -5.95
CA SER A 149 -4.26 6.02 -5.69
C SER A 149 -4.26 6.82 -4.39
N VAL A 150 -5.13 7.81 -4.24
CA VAL A 150 -5.30 8.51 -2.94
C VAL A 150 -5.76 7.52 -1.87
N ALA A 151 -6.53 6.50 -2.24
CA ALA A 151 -6.92 5.40 -1.34
C ALA A 151 -5.69 4.59 -0.87
N SER A 152 -4.77 4.26 -1.77
CA SER A 152 -3.49 3.64 -1.42
C SER A 152 -2.63 4.54 -0.54
N TRP A 153 -2.68 5.85 -0.76
CA TRP A 153 -1.98 6.81 0.08
C TRP A 153 -2.56 6.86 1.49
N GLN A 154 -3.88 6.92 1.62
CA GLN A 154 -4.60 6.83 2.90
C GLN A 154 -4.25 5.52 3.61
N ASN A 155 -4.19 4.41 2.88
CA ASN A 155 -3.76 3.10 3.40
C ASN A 155 -2.29 3.11 3.86
N ILE A 156 -1.39 3.76 3.12
CA ILE A 156 0.01 3.93 3.52
C ILE A 156 0.13 4.75 4.80
N LEU A 157 -0.58 5.87 4.91
CA LEU A 157 -0.58 6.71 6.10
C LEU A 157 -1.10 5.94 7.32
N ASN A 158 -2.22 5.24 7.17
CA ASN A 158 -2.79 4.38 8.20
C ASN A 158 -1.80 3.25 8.59
N GLY A 159 -1.20 2.59 7.60
CA GLY A 159 -0.21 1.53 7.79
C GLY A 159 1.07 2.00 8.47
N CYS A 160 1.47 3.25 8.24
CA CYS A 160 2.60 3.91 8.91
C CYS A 160 2.29 4.36 10.34
N GLY A 161 1.03 4.22 10.80
CA GLY A 161 0.60 4.58 12.15
C GLY A 161 0.32 6.06 12.37
N TYR A 162 0.01 6.81 11.30
CA TYR A 162 -0.42 8.20 11.39
C TYR A 162 -1.87 8.30 11.92
N PHE A 163 -2.19 9.36 12.68
CA PHE A 163 -3.46 9.52 13.40
C PHE A 163 -4.02 10.96 13.31
N PRO A 164 -5.35 11.18 13.12
CA PRO A 164 -6.43 10.18 13.05
C PRO A 164 -6.33 9.17 11.91
N VAL A 165 -6.87 7.96 12.11
CA VAL A 165 -6.97 6.97 11.03
C VAL A 165 -7.89 7.53 9.95
N LEU A 166 -7.39 7.61 8.73
CA LEU A 166 -8.11 8.15 7.60
C LEU A 166 -9.14 7.13 7.10
N THR A 167 -10.32 7.65 6.73
CA THR A 167 -11.25 6.88 5.90
C THR A 167 -10.61 6.71 4.53
N ILE A 168 -10.57 5.48 4.02
CA ILE A 168 -10.06 5.23 2.67
C ILE A 168 -11.17 5.57 1.68
N CYS A 169 -11.29 6.85 1.34
CA CYS A 169 -12.33 7.37 0.46
C CYS A 169 -11.83 7.63 -0.97
N GLY A 170 -10.51 7.58 -1.19
CA GLY A 170 -9.93 7.89 -2.50
C GLY A 170 -9.91 9.38 -2.84
N GLU A 171 -10.20 10.25 -1.87
CA GLU A 171 -10.23 11.71 -2.06
C GLU A 171 -9.19 12.40 -1.15
N MET A 172 -8.57 13.47 -1.64
CA MET A 172 -7.69 14.33 -0.84
C MET A 172 -8.53 15.28 0.04
N ASP A 173 -9.30 14.72 0.96
CA ASP A 173 -10.10 15.48 1.92
C ASP A 173 -9.23 16.23 2.96
N GLU A 174 -9.85 17.09 3.77
CA GLU A 174 -9.13 17.93 4.74
C GLU A 174 -8.26 17.11 5.71
N GLU A 175 -8.75 15.95 6.15
CA GLU A 175 -8.02 15.05 7.03
C GLU A 175 -6.82 14.42 6.32
N THR A 176 -6.99 13.97 5.07
CA THR A 176 -5.93 13.37 4.24
C THR A 176 -4.85 14.40 3.89
N VAL A 177 -5.23 15.63 3.54
CA VAL A 177 -4.28 16.72 3.28
C VAL A 177 -3.49 17.06 4.56
N SER A 178 -4.18 17.22 5.69
CA SER A 178 -3.56 17.49 6.98
C SER A 178 -2.57 16.39 7.38
N MET A 179 -2.95 15.12 7.16
CA MET A 179 -2.11 13.98 7.47
C MET A 179 -0.89 13.88 6.54
N THR A 180 -1.08 14.20 5.27
CA THR A 180 0.00 14.25 4.29
C THR A 180 1.04 15.30 4.68
N LYS A 181 0.61 16.49 5.13
CA LYS A 181 1.51 17.51 5.67
C LYS A 181 2.26 17.03 6.89
N LYS A 182 1.56 16.35 7.80
CA LYS A 182 2.18 15.76 8.98
C LYS A 182 3.25 14.73 8.61
N PHE A 183 2.96 13.84 7.66
CA PHE A 183 3.92 12.86 7.14
C PHE A 183 5.15 13.54 6.54
N GLN A 184 4.94 14.55 5.69
CA GLN A 184 6.01 15.33 5.08
C GLN A 184 6.90 15.99 6.14
N LYS A 185 6.28 16.66 7.12
CA LYS A 185 6.98 17.29 8.24
C LYS A 185 7.81 16.30 9.05
N ASP A 186 7.23 15.16 9.41
CA ASP A 186 7.88 14.14 10.23
C ASP A 186 9.12 13.54 9.53
N LEU A 187 9.18 13.60 8.19
CA LEU A 187 10.31 13.17 7.37
C LEU A 187 11.21 14.32 6.88
N GLY A 188 10.95 15.57 7.28
CA GLY A 188 11.71 16.74 6.84
C GLY A 188 11.52 17.11 5.36
N LEU A 189 10.38 16.74 4.77
CA LEU A 189 9.97 17.14 3.42
C LEU A 189 9.23 18.49 3.46
N GLU A 190 9.05 19.10 2.30
CA GLU A 190 8.20 20.29 2.15
C GLU A 190 6.73 19.94 2.45
N GLU A 191 6.07 20.72 3.32
CA GLU A 191 4.70 20.48 3.80
C GLU A 191 3.62 20.89 2.76
N THR A 192 3.73 20.36 1.55
CA THR A 192 2.84 20.70 0.42
C THR A 192 1.40 20.23 0.64
N GLY A 193 1.19 19.16 1.43
CA GLY A 193 -0.08 18.49 1.62
C GLY A 193 -0.58 17.74 0.38
N LYS A 194 0.25 17.63 -0.65
CA LYS A 194 0.00 16.90 -1.88
C LYS A 194 0.85 15.63 -1.90
N VAL A 195 0.35 14.58 -2.52
CA VAL A 195 1.12 13.34 -2.71
C VAL A 195 1.97 13.44 -3.97
N ASP A 196 2.98 14.31 -3.92
CA ASP A 196 3.97 14.43 -5.01
C ASP A 196 4.92 13.22 -5.05
N LEU A 197 5.75 13.14 -6.11
CA LEU A 197 6.66 12.02 -6.32
C LEU A 197 7.62 11.79 -5.15
N ILE A 198 8.06 12.87 -4.49
CA ILE A 198 8.97 12.80 -3.34
C ILE A 198 8.21 12.19 -2.15
N THR A 199 6.99 12.65 -1.90
CA THR A 199 6.09 12.17 -0.84
C THR A 199 5.72 10.70 -1.04
N TRP A 200 5.38 10.30 -2.27
CA TRP A 200 5.10 8.91 -2.64
C TRP A 200 6.31 8.00 -2.40
N ARG A 201 7.48 8.40 -2.88
CA ARG A 201 8.72 7.63 -2.70
C ARG A 201 9.07 7.50 -1.22
N ALA A 202 8.88 8.55 -0.44
CA ALA A 202 9.12 8.52 1.00
C ALA A 202 8.12 7.59 1.71
N GLY A 203 6.85 7.60 1.31
CA GLY A 203 5.84 6.67 1.83
C GLY A 203 6.19 5.21 1.55
N LEU A 204 6.47 4.86 0.29
CA LEU A 204 6.79 3.48 -0.10
C LEU A 204 8.07 2.94 0.54
N ASN A 205 9.04 3.81 0.84
CA ASN A 205 10.30 3.43 1.51
C ASN A 205 10.25 3.66 3.03
N HIS A 206 9.10 4.01 3.58
CA HIS A 206 9.00 4.33 5.00
C HIS A 206 9.34 3.09 5.84
N ALA A 207 10.24 3.26 6.82
CA ALA A 207 10.78 2.15 7.62
C ALA A 207 9.70 1.35 8.40
N LYS A 208 8.49 1.90 8.55
CA LYS A 208 7.34 1.21 9.16
C LYS A 208 6.44 0.45 8.16
N LEU A 209 6.84 0.32 6.89
CA LEU A 209 6.12 -0.45 5.86
C LEU A 209 6.77 -1.76 5.36
N PRO A 210 7.74 -2.43 6.02
CA PRO A 210 8.29 -3.66 5.46
C PRO A 210 7.19 -4.73 5.38
N GLY A 211 6.95 -5.26 4.19
CA GLY A 211 5.88 -6.21 3.90
C GLY A 211 4.49 -5.60 3.66
N TRP A 212 4.40 -4.30 3.35
CA TRP A 212 3.13 -3.65 3.00
C TRP A 212 2.43 -4.34 1.82
N SER A 213 1.14 -4.64 2.02
CA SER A 213 0.26 -5.18 0.99
C SER A 213 -0.23 -4.04 0.10
N ASN A 214 -0.10 -4.22 -1.22
CA ASN A 214 -0.69 -3.32 -2.21
C ASN A 214 -2.20 -3.50 -2.36
N ILE A 215 -2.83 -4.39 -1.59
CA ILE A 215 -4.27 -4.54 -1.56
C ILE A 215 -4.84 -3.42 -0.68
N THR A 216 -5.52 -2.47 -1.32
CA THR A 216 -6.21 -1.39 -0.62
C THR A 216 -7.50 -1.94 0.00
N PRO A 217 -7.80 -1.66 1.29
CA PRO A 217 -9.09 -2.00 1.89
C PRO A 217 -10.27 -1.35 1.16
N ILE A 218 -11.49 -1.80 1.44
CA ILE A 218 -12.75 -1.30 0.83
C ILE A 218 -12.77 0.23 0.81
N VAL A 219 -12.99 0.81 -0.37
CA VAL A 219 -13.09 2.25 -0.56
C VAL A 219 -14.51 2.74 -0.38
N VAL A 220 -14.68 3.69 0.53
CA VAL A 220 -15.98 4.22 0.95
C VAL A 220 -16.15 5.64 0.41
N GLY A 221 -17.01 5.82 -0.59
CA GLY A 221 -17.22 7.12 -1.24
C GLY A 221 -17.93 8.15 -0.36
N HIS A 222 -17.58 9.44 -0.50
CA HIS A 222 -18.30 10.54 0.15
C HIS A 222 -19.74 10.64 -0.40
N GLY A 223 -20.72 10.47 0.47
CA GLY A 223 -22.14 10.59 0.13
C GLY A 223 -22.88 9.26 -0.03
N ALA A 224 -22.18 8.11 0.02
CA ALA A 224 -22.81 6.93 0.58
C ALA A 224 -23.18 7.28 2.03
N ILE A 225 -24.37 6.86 2.49
CA ILE A 225 -24.74 6.97 3.90
C ILE A 225 -23.52 6.57 4.71
N ILE A 226 -23.01 7.47 5.56
CA ILE A 226 -21.97 7.13 6.52
C ILE A 226 -22.59 6.06 7.40
N GLU A 227 -22.43 4.79 7.01
CA GLU A 227 -22.56 3.64 7.89
C GLU A 227 -21.74 4.03 9.13
N PRO A 228 -22.38 4.19 10.28
CA PRO A 228 -21.94 5.10 11.31
C PRO A 228 -20.67 4.56 11.95
N ARG A 229 -19.46 4.91 11.46
CA ARG A 229 -18.12 4.44 11.90
C ARG A 229 -18.14 2.98 12.39
N THR A 230 -17.53 2.04 11.64
CA THR A 230 -17.43 0.63 12.07
C THR A 230 -17.13 0.53 13.58
N VAL A 231 -17.75 -0.43 14.27
CA VAL A 231 -17.65 -0.53 15.74
C VAL A 231 -16.20 -0.46 16.22
N THR A 232 -15.31 -1.09 15.46
CA THR A 232 -13.84 -1.05 15.57
C THR A 232 -13.29 0.39 15.63
N GLN A 233 -13.72 1.27 14.74
CA GLN A 233 -13.31 2.68 14.72
C GLN A 233 -13.87 3.47 15.90
N LYS A 234 -15.12 3.21 16.33
CA LYS A 234 -15.70 3.84 17.53
C LYS A 234 -14.94 3.44 18.79
N LEU A 235 -14.64 2.15 18.92
CA LEU A 235 -13.83 1.61 20.00
C LEU A 235 -12.46 2.30 20.04
N TYR A 236 -11.75 2.38 18.91
CA TYR A 236 -10.45 3.05 18.84
C TYR A 236 -10.53 4.52 19.22
N ASN A 237 -11.43 5.29 18.60
CA ASN A 237 -11.60 6.72 18.87
C ASN A 237 -11.93 7.03 20.32
N PHE A 238 -12.64 6.12 20.99
CA PHE A 238 -12.95 6.22 22.41
C PHE A 238 -11.73 5.82 23.26
N TYR A 239 -11.23 4.60 23.08
CA TYR A 239 -10.31 3.95 24.01
C TYR A 239 -8.84 4.40 23.87
N SER A 240 -8.48 5.02 22.74
CA SER A 240 -7.17 5.65 22.50
C SER A 240 -7.00 7.03 23.14
N LYS A 241 -7.95 7.50 23.95
CA LYS A 241 -7.85 8.75 24.69
C LYS A 241 -7.55 8.46 26.16
N PRO A 242 -6.50 9.06 26.76
CA PRO A 242 -6.16 8.82 28.18
C PRO A 242 -7.36 8.98 29.13
N ASN A 243 -8.09 10.09 29.02
CA ASN A 243 -9.27 10.34 29.88
C ASN A 243 -10.40 9.30 29.71
N ASN A 244 -10.47 8.62 28.57
CA ASN A 244 -11.46 7.56 28.36
C ASN A 244 -10.93 6.20 28.79
N TYR A 245 -9.62 5.95 28.69
CA TYR A 245 -8.99 4.81 29.34
C TYR A 245 -9.24 4.83 30.85
N ASP A 246 -9.12 6.00 31.49
CA ASP A 246 -9.42 6.15 32.92
C ASP A 246 -10.89 5.83 33.25
N LYS A 247 -11.82 6.15 32.35
CA LYS A 247 -13.24 5.75 32.50
C LYS A 247 -13.43 4.24 32.38
N VAL A 248 -12.73 3.60 31.45
CA VAL A 248 -12.74 2.13 31.32
C VAL A 248 -12.18 1.49 32.58
N TYR A 249 -11.03 1.98 33.06
CA TYR A 249 -10.42 1.53 34.30
C TYR A 249 -11.39 1.67 35.47
N ALA A 250 -12.01 2.84 35.65
CA ALA A 250 -12.97 3.08 36.71
C ALA A 250 -14.22 2.18 36.60
N ASP A 251 -14.72 1.92 35.38
CA ASP A 251 -15.82 0.99 35.17
C ASP A 251 -15.43 -0.44 35.58
N VAL A 252 -14.28 -0.94 35.12
CA VAL A 252 -13.79 -2.28 35.47
C VAL A 252 -13.56 -2.41 36.97
N MET A 253 -12.93 -1.43 37.61
CA MET A 253 -12.76 -1.46 39.07
C MET A 253 -14.09 -1.42 39.82
N ARG A 254 -15.12 -0.77 39.26
CA ARG A 254 -16.46 -0.73 39.86
C ARG A 254 -17.19 -2.07 39.78
N TRP A 255 -17.16 -2.77 38.63
CA TRP A 255 -17.95 -3.99 38.45
C TRP A 255 -17.16 -5.29 38.61
N TYR A 256 -15.87 -5.31 38.28
CA TYR A 256 -15.00 -6.48 38.42
C TYR A 256 -14.10 -6.42 39.66
N GLY A 257 -13.72 -5.21 40.11
CA GLY A 257 -12.98 -5.02 41.36
C GLY A 257 -11.47 -5.27 41.29
N THR A 258 -10.92 -5.67 40.14
CA THR A 258 -9.49 -5.95 39.98
C THR A 258 -9.01 -5.74 38.55
N THR A 259 -7.70 -5.52 38.38
CA THR A 259 -7.02 -5.53 37.07
C THR A 259 -6.35 -6.88 36.77
N THR A 260 -6.25 -7.77 37.75
CA THR A 260 -5.70 -9.12 37.59
C THR A 260 -6.60 -9.95 36.68
N ASN A 261 -6.05 -10.51 35.61
CA ASN A 261 -6.80 -11.27 34.59
C ASN A 261 -8.00 -10.50 33.99
N ALA A 262 -7.93 -9.17 33.98
CA ALA A 262 -9.03 -8.30 33.55
C ALA A 262 -8.97 -7.91 32.06
N CYS A 263 -8.22 -8.61 31.20
CA CYS A 263 -8.01 -8.19 29.81
C CYS A 263 -9.32 -8.11 29.02
N VAL A 264 -10.17 -9.13 29.18
CA VAL A 264 -11.52 -9.18 28.58
C VAL A 264 -12.43 -8.12 29.20
N ALA A 265 -12.31 -7.88 30.52
CA ALA A 265 -13.10 -6.88 31.23
C ALA A 265 -12.82 -5.46 30.70
N PHE A 266 -11.56 -5.13 30.43
CA PHE A 266 -11.15 -3.86 29.86
C PHE A 266 -11.67 -3.68 28.43
N VAL A 267 -11.48 -4.68 27.56
CA VAL A 267 -11.93 -4.59 26.15
C VAL A 267 -13.46 -4.50 26.06
N THR A 268 -14.20 -5.32 26.81
CA THR A 268 -15.67 -5.28 26.81
C THR A 268 -16.24 -4.01 27.45
N SER A 269 -15.58 -3.46 28.47
CA SER A 269 -15.99 -2.17 29.06
C SER A 269 -15.70 -1.01 28.11
N ALA A 270 -14.57 -1.04 27.38
CA ALA A 270 -14.28 -0.08 26.32
C ALA A 270 -15.31 -0.14 25.19
N LEU A 271 -15.69 -1.35 24.74
CA LEU A 271 -16.77 -1.55 23.76
C LEU A 271 -18.08 -0.93 24.23
N ARG A 272 -18.55 -1.26 25.44
CA ARG A 272 -19.78 -0.69 26.01
C ARG A 272 -19.75 0.83 26.09
N LEU A 273 -18.66 1.39 26.65
CA LEU A 273 -18.53 2.84 26.81
C LEU A 273 -18.34 3.58 25.47
N SER A 274 -17.88 2.89 24.43
CA SER A 274 -17.84 3.41 23.05
C SER A 274 -19.20 3.34 22.31
N GLY A 275 -20.23 2.79 22.96
CA GLY A 275 -21.59 2.67 22.43
C GLY A 275 -21.90 1.33 21.77
N TYR A 276 -21.06 0.30 21.94
CA TYR A 276 -21.33 -1.04 21.43
C TYR A 276 -22.07 -1.91 22.46
N THR A 277 -23.19 -2.50 22.05
CA THR A 277 -23.97 -3.38 22.91
C THR A 277 -23.33 -4.77 22.99
N ILE A 278 -22.69 -5.06 24.12
CA ILE A 278 -22.11 -6.36 24.45
C ILE A 278 -22.47 -6.76 25.90
N PRO A 279 -22.94 -8.00 26.15
CA PRO A 279 -23.32 -8.47 27.47
C PRO A 279 -22.17 -8.42 28.48
N LYS A 280 -22.53 -8.30 29.77
CA LYS A 280 -21.59 -8.39 30.90
C LYS A 280 -21.41 -9.82 31.43
N GLU A 281 -22.34 -10.71 31.10
CA GLU A 281 -22.51 -11.99 31.77
C GLU A 281 -22.24 -13.18 30.84
N ASP A 282 -22.58 -14.38 31.31
CA ASP A 282 -22.56 -15.60 30.51
C ASP A 282 -23.55 -15.49 29.34
N HIS A 283 -23.15 -16.02 28.20
CA HIS A 283 -23.99 -16.09 27.00
C HIS A 283 -23.70 -17.38 26.22
N GLY A 284 -23.87 -18.52 26.89
CA GLY A 284 -23.77 -19.85 26.28
C GLY A 284 -22.34 -20.36 26.10
N TYR A 285 -21.38 -19.47 25.81
CA TYR A 285 -19.94 -19.77 25.68
C TYR A 285 -19.15 -19.53 26.97
N GLY A 286 -19.81 -19.17 28.07
CA GLY A 286 -19.20 -18.68 29.30
C GLY A 286 -19.28 -17.15 29.40
N ASN A 287 -18.68 -16.59 30.45
CA ASN A 287 -18.73 -15.15 30.72
C ASN A 287 -17.97 -14.33 29.67
N ILE A 288 -18.70 -13.61 28.82
CA ILE A 288 -18.15 -12.81 27.70
C ILE A 288 -17.20 -11.73 28.18
N SER A 289 -17.41 -11.19 29.39
CA SER A 289 -16.58 -10.11 29.92
C SER A 289 -15.34 -10.60 30.68
N LEU A 290 -15.16 -11.92 30.84
CA LEU A 290 -14.07 -12.51 31.63
C LEU A 290 -13.33 -13.67 30.94
N ASN A 291 -13.86 -14.20 29.83
CA ASN A 291 -13.26 -15.31 29.10
C ASN A 291 -12.97 -14.93 27.64
N THR A 292 -11.73 -15.15 27.19
CA THR A 292 -11.26 -14.78 25.86
C THR A 292 -11.92 -15.60 24.75
N SER A 293 -12.11 -16.91 24.94
CA SER A 293 -12.86 -17.75 23.99
C SER A 293 -14.32 -17.32 23.93
N ALA A 294 -14.97 -17.07 25.08
CA ALA A 294 -16.36 -16.62 25.11
C ALA A 294 -16.55 -15.29 24.36
N LEU A 295 -15.66 -14.32 24.58
CA LEU A 295 -15.64 -13.07 23.82
C LEU A 295 -15.45 -13.33 22.31
N SER A 296 -14.48 -14.18 21.97
CA SER A 296 -14.15 -14.49 20.57
C SER A 296 -15.33 -15.09 19.82
N HIS A 297 -16.00 -16.06 20.43
CA HIS A 297 -17.18 -16.71 19.87
C HIS A 297 -18.34 -15.73 19.75
N TYR A 298 -18.63 -14.94 20.79
CA TYR A 298 -19.71 -13.97 20.73
C TYR A 298 -19.53 -12.95 19.59
N LEU A 299 -18.31 -12.43 19.43
CA LEU A 299 -18.04 -11.45 18.37
C LEU A 299 -18.16 -12.07 16.97
N GLN A 300 -17.68 -13.29 16.76
CA GLN A 300 -17.76 -13.96 15.46
C GLN A 300 -19.17 -14.49 15.18
N ASP A 301 -19.68 -15.35 16.06
CA ASP A 301 -20.86 -16.18 15.80
C ASP A 301 -22.17 -15.37 15.92
N GLU A 302 -22.26 -14.48 16.90
CA GLU A 302 -23.48 -13.68 17.14
C GLU A 302 -23.43 -12.28 16.54
N LYS A 303 -22.23 -11.71 16.37
CA LYS A 303 -22.06 -10.34 15.88
C LYS A 303 -21.47 -10.25 14.48
N GLY A 304 -21.04 -11.36 13.89
CA GLY A 304 -20.52 -11.40 12.53
C GLY A 304 -19.18 -10.70 12.36
N TRP A 305 -18.40 -10.50 13.43
CA TRP A 305 -17.06 -9.93 13.30
C TRP A 305 -16.17 -10.87 12.51
N GLU A 306 -15.46 -10.32 11.53
CA GLU A 306 -14.55 -11.06 10.68
C GLU A 306 -13.25 -11.37 11.41
N LYS A 307 -12.78 -12.61 11.27
CA LYS A 307 -11.51 -13.07 11.81
C LYS A 307 -10.43 -13.06 10.73
N SER A 308 -9.27 -12.48 11.05
CA SER A 308 -8.06 -12.60 10.24
C SER A 308 -6.86 -13.02 11.07
N THR A 309 -6.04 -13.90 10.49
CA THR A 309 -4.77 -14.39 11.04
C THR A 309 -3.56 -13.69 10.41
N ASN A 310 -3.76 -12.78 9.45
CA ASN A 310 -2.67 -12.04 8.83
C ASN A 310 -2.38 -10.77 9.64
N VAL A 311 -1.30 -10.80 10.43
CA VAL A 311 -0.89 -9.69 11.29
C VAL A 311 -0.69 -8.37 10.51
N ASN A 312 -0.37 -8.43 9.22
CA ASN A 312 -0.14 -7.24 8.40
C ASN A 312 -1.42 -6.47 8.09
N ASP A 313 -2.58 -7.10 8.26
CA ASP A 313 -3.89 -6.50 7.99
C ASP A 313 -4.44 -5.76 9.21
N LEU A 314 -3.70 -5.70 10.32
CA LEU A 314 -4.10 -5.01 11.55
C LEU A 314 -4.33 -3.51 11.31
N LEU A 315 -5.50 -3.04 11.74
CA LEU A 315 -5.92 -1.65 11.75
C LEU A 315 -6.26 -1.20 13.19
N PRO A 316 -6.01 0.06 13.55
CA PRO A 316 -6.32 0.54 14.89
C PRO A 316 -7.80 0.33 15.26
N GLY A 317 -8.03 -0.23 16.45
CA GLY A 317 -9.35 -0.63 16.94
C GLY A 317 -9.61 -2.13 16.87
N ASP A 318 -8.85 -2.87 16.08
CA ASP A 318 -8.99 -4.33 16.01
C ASP A 318 -8.83 -4.96 17.40
N VAL A 319 -9.71 -5.92 17.70
CA VAL A 319 -9.64 -6.70 18.93
C VAL A 319 -8.75 -7.91 18.67
N VAL A 320 -7.57 -7.91 19.27
CA VAL A 320 -6.51 -8.88 18.99
C VAL A 320 -6.45 -9.93 20.09
N LEU A 321 -6.44 -11.19 19.68
CA LEU A 321 -6.39 -12.36 20.54
C LEU A 321 -5.03 -13.06 20.35
N THR A 322 -4.42 -13.45 21.46
CA THR A 322 -3.07 -14.02 21.44
C THR A 322 -3.08 -15.53 21.36
N VAL A 323 -1.93 -16.12 21.03
CA VAL A 323 -1.73 -17.57 21.07
C VAL A 323 -2.21 -18.11 22.43
N GLY A 324 -2.99 -19.18 22.37
CA GLY A 324 -3.63 -19.80 23.51
C GLY A 324 -2.83 -20.95 24.13
N GLY A 325 -3.43 -21.58 25.14
CA GLY A 325 -2.94 -22.82 25.75
C GLY A 325 -2.56 -22.73 27.23
N GLN A 326 -2.44 -21.53 27.80
CA GLN A 326 -2.22 -21.36 29.25
C GLN A 326 -3.44 -21.83 30.06
N PHE A 327 -4.63 -21.68 29.51
CA PHE A 327 -5.90 -22.00 30.16
C PHE A 327 -6.56 -23.27 29.62
N GLY A 328 -5.82 -24.09 28.86
CA GLY A 328 -6.33 -25.31 28.23
C GLY A 328 -7.11 -25.04 26.95
N GLN A 329 -8.12 -25.89 26.71
CA GLN A 329 -9.02 -25.82 25.56
C GLN A 329 -10.42 -25.41 26.01
N ASP A 330 -11.16 -24.71 25.15
CA ASP A 330 -12.59 -24.47 25.34
C ASP A 330 -13.43 -25.71 24.99
N ARG A 331 -14.75 -25.55 25.06
CA ARG A 331 -15.73 -26.63 24.84
C ARG A 331 -15.65 -27.26 23.44
N ASP A 332 -15.10 -26.55 22.48
CA ASP A 332 -14.97 -26.96 21.08
C ASP A 332 -13.56 -27.52 20.78
N GLY A 333 -12.73 -27.70 21.82
CA GLY A 333 -11.37 -28.23 21.72
C GLY A 333 -10.34 -27.21 21.22
N VAL A 334 -10.70 -25.93 21.13
CA VAL A 334 -9.83 -24.86 20.65
C VAL A 334 -9.01 -24.30 21.81
N LEU A 335 -7.71 -24.06 21.59
CA LEU A 335 -6.85 -23.49 22.63
C LEU A 335 -7.35 -22.09 23.02
N ILE A 336 -7.63 -21.92 24.32
CA ILE A 336 -8.15 -20.64 24.86
C ILE A 336 -7.08 -19.56 24.72
N PRO A 337 -7.33 -18.44 24.02
CA PRO A 337 -6.39 -17.35 23.87
C PRO A 337 -5.93 -16.82 25.23
N ASN A 338 -4.61 -16.69 25.43
CA ASN A 338 -4.09 -16.29 26.74
C ASN A 338 -4.45 -14.84 27.12
N HIS A 339 -4.72 -13.98 26.14
CA HIS A 339 -4.92 -12.56 26.37
C HIS A 339 -5.65 -11.89 25.19
N VAL A 340 -6.27 -10.75 25.48
CA VAL A 340 -6.94 -9.89 24.50
C VAL A 340 -6.53 -8.43 24.70
N TYR A 341 -6.37 -7.69 23.61
CA TYR A 341 -6.08 -6.26 23.63
C TYR A 341 -6.67 -5.55 22.42
N MET A 342 -6.79 -4.22 22.49
CA MET A 342 -7.08 -3.41 21.29
C MET A 342 -5.76 -3.01 20.63
N PHE A 343 -5.61 -3.29 19.34
CA PHE A 343 -4.50 -2.76 18.55
C PHE A 343 -4.65 -1.25 18.36
N ALA A 344 -3.60 -0.48 18.59
CA ALA A 344 -3.63 0.98 18.54
C ALA A 344 -2.71 1.59 17.48
N GLY A 345 -2.09 0.76 16.64
CA GLY A 345 -1.17 1.15 15.58
C GLY A 345 0.20 0.50 15.71
N TRP A 346 1.01 0.59 14.65
CA TRP A 346 2.38 0.10 14.69
C TRP A 346 3.31 1.13 15.34
N SER A 347 4.07 0.71 16.35
CA SER A 347 5.19 1.50 16.86
C SER A 347 6.37 1.37 15.89
N ASP A 348 6.71 0.13 15.57
CA ASP A 348 7.74 -0.28 14.62
C ASP A 348 7.31 -1.60 13.98
N ARG A 349 6.76 -1.51 12.76
CA ARG A 349 6.26 -2.68 12.03
C ARG A 349 7.39 -3.62 11.62
N ALA A 350 8.58 -3.11 11.30
CA ALA A 350 9.74 -3.90 10.89
C ALA A 350 10.15 -4.90 11.95
N ASN A 351 10.12 -4.47 13.21
CA ASN A 351 10.48 -5.28 14.36
C ASN A 351 9.26 -5.91 15.05
N HIS A 352 8.09 -5.90 14.39
CA HIS A 352 6.85 -6.48 14.90
C HIS A 352 6.41 -5.88 16.25
N ILE A 353 6.58 -4.57 16.45
CA ILE A 353 6.24 -3.86 17.69
C ILE A 353 5.00 -3.00 17.46
N ALA A 354 3.92 -3.36 18.15
CA ALA A 354 2.63 -2.66 18.11
C ALA A 354 2.46 -1.76 19.34
N TRP A 355 1.80 -0.62 19.17
CA TRP A 355 1.10 0.05 20.25
C TRP A 355 -0.21 -0.69 20.54
N VAL A 356 -0.45 -1.00 21.81
CA VAL A 356 -1.65 -1.73 22.26
C VAL A 356 -2.26 -1.07 23.48
N ILE A 357 -3.56 -1.28 23.68
CA ILE A 357 -4.29 -0.78 24.86
C ILE A 357 -5.02 -1.95 25.51
N ASP A 358 -4.65 -2.25 26.76
CA ASP A 358 -5.22 -3.29 27.61
C ASP A 358 -4.97 -2.99 29.12
N ASN A 359 -5.12 -3.99 29.97
CA ASN A 359 -4.96 -3.91 31.44
C ASN A 359 -3.52 -4.14 31.96
N GLN A 360 -2.55 -4.48 31.10
CA GLN A 360 -1.17 -4.85 31.47
C GLN A 360 -0.18 -3.67 31.46
N GLY A 361 -0.67 -2.44 31.29
CA GLY A 361 0.11 -1.20 31.35
C GLY A 361 -0.70 -0.09 32.00
N LYS A 362 -0.06 1.07 32.25
CA LYS A 362 -0.76 2.25 32.80
C LYS A 362 -1.74 2.89 31.80
N TYR A 363 -1.43 2.78 30.52
CA TYR A 363 -2.18 3.25 29.36
C TYR A 363 -1.59 2.52 28.12
N ARG A 364 -1.73 3.08 26.90
CA ARG A 364 -1.10 2.60 25.66
C ARG A 364 0.38 2.29 25.88
N HIS A 365 0.78 1.07 25.54
CA HIS A 365 2.15 0.58 25.68
C HIS A 365 2.53 -0.31 24.50
N THR A 366 3.82 -0.62 24.36
CA THR A 366 4.32 -1.45 23.26
C THR A 366 4.22 -2.94 23.56
N ARG A 367 3.92 -3.74 22.54
CA ARG A 367 3.92 -5.20 22.59
C ARG A 367 4.49 -5.78 21.30
N HIS A 368 5.29 -6.83 21.40
CA HIS A 368 5.69 -7.60 20.22
C HIS A 368 4.53 -8.48 19.75
N THR A 369 4.28 -8.50 18.43
CA THR A 369 3.31 -9.42 17.83
C THR A 369 3.89 -10.82 17.65
N ASN A 370 5.22 -10.95 17.58
CA ASN A 370 5.89 -12.25 17.50
C ASN A 370 6.19 -12.81 18.90
N ALA A 371 6.35 -14.14 19.00
CA ALA A 371 6.80 -14.78 20.22
C ALA A 371 8.26 -14.41 20.50
N ILE A 372 8.53 -13.90 21.71
CA ILE A 372 9.88 -13.59 22.18
C ILE A 372 10.16 -14.34 23.49
N PRO A 373 11.38 -14.85 23.72
CA PRO A 373 11.73 -15.53 24.97
C PRO A 373 11.44 -14.66 26.20
N GLY A 374 10.69 -15.20 27.17
CA GLY A 374 10.30 -14.49 28.39
C GLY A 374 9.28 -13.35 28.18
N GLY A 375 8.76 -13.16 26.97
CA GLY A 375 7.80 -12.10 26.66
C GLY A 375 6.34 -12.50 26.82
N LYS A 376 5.46 -11.54 26.49
CA LYS A 376 4.01 -11.75 26.43
C LYS A 376 3.65 -12.70 25.27
N SER A 377 2.51 -13.38 25.37
CA SER A 377 2.01 -14.27 24.30
C SER A 377 1.88 -13.51 22.96
N ALA A 378 2.28 -14.19 21.88
CA ALA A 378 2.29 -13.65 20.51
C ALA A 378 0.88 -13.42 19.96
N PHE A 379 0.77 -12.63 18.90
CA PHE A 379 -0.43 -12.51 18.07
C PHE A 379 -0.88 -13.89 17.55
N ALA A 380 -2.19 -14.16 17.57
CA ALA A 380 -2.78 -15.31 16.89
C ALA A 380 -3.74 -14.89 15.78
N TYR A 381 -4.70 -14.02 16.11
CA TYR A 381 -5.67 -13.48 15.17
C TYR A 381 -6.25 -12.18 15.73
N PHE A 382 -6.95 -11.44 14.88
CA PHE A 382 -7.78 -10.32 15.30
C PHE A 382 -9.20 -10.47 14.77
N LEU A 383 -10.11 -9.77 15.43
CA LEU A 383 -11.51 -9.67 15.06
C LEU A 383 -11.84 -8.21 14.73
N ARG A 384 -12.60 -8.01 13.65
CA ARG A 384 -13.04 -6.70 13.19
C ARG A 384 -14.54 -6.72 12.86
N ALA A 385 -15.26 -5.70 13.34
CA ALA A 385 -16.67 -5.47 13.05
C ALA A 385 -16.91 -4.87 11.67
#